data_AF-A0A9N9AZ56-F1
#
_entry.id   AF-A0A9N9AZ56-F1
#
_cell.length_a   1.000
_cell.length_b   1.000
_cell.length_c   1.000
_cell.angle_alpha   90.00
_cell.angle_beta   90.00
_cell.angle_gamma   90.00
#
_symmetry.space_group_name_H-M   'P 1'
#
loop_
_entity.id
_entity.type
_entity.pdbx_description
1 polymer ?
#
loop_
_entity_poly.entity_id
_entity_poly.type
_entity_poly.pdbx_seq_one_letter_code
_entity_poly.pdbx_strand_id
1 'polypeptide(L)' 'MDTKSEEANMIEKVYNFDWSLTSLGPMDLWEPAIKTAMRIQKFY' A
#
# COMPACT_ATOMS: atom_id res chain seq x y z
N MET A 1 -21.54 -9.29 -7.02
CA MET A 1 -20.08 -9.40 -6.89
C MET A 1 -19.69 -8.25 -5.98
N ASP A 2 -19.44 -8.56 -4.71
CA ASP A 2 -19.21 -7.54 -3.68
C ASP A 2 -17.78 -7.00 -3.80
N THR A 3 -17.65 -5.87 -4.48
CA THR A 3 -16.37 -5.20 -4.74
C THR A 3 -15.56 -4.97 -3.45
N LYS A 4 -16.23 -4.74 -2.32
CA LYS A 4 -15.61 -4.61 -0.99
C LYS A 4 -14.85 -5.87 -0.53
N SER A 5 -15.34 -7.06 -0.90
CA SER A 5 -14.68 -8.32 -0.56
C SER A 5 -13.42 -8.54 -1.40
N GLU A 6 -13.39 -8.04 -2.62
CA GLU A 6 -12.23 -8.15 -3.52
C GLU A 6 -11.16 -7.13 -3.15
N GLU A 7 -11.55 -5.90 -2.78
CA GLU A 7 -10.65 -4.87 -2.26
C GLU A 7 -9.97 -5.31 -0.96
N ALA A 8 -10.74 -5.88 -0.01
CA ALA A 8 -10.18 -6.40 1.23
C ALA A 8 -9.16 -7.53 0.98
N ASN A 9 -9.46 -8.43 0.05
CA ASN A 9 -8.57 -9.53 -0.36
C ASN A 9 -7.29 -9.00 -1.04
N MET A 10 -7.40 -7.97 -1.86
CA MET A 10 -6.24 -7.33 -2.48
C MET A 10 -5.35 -6.64 -1.43
N ILE A 11 -5.95 -5.91 -0.49
CA ILE A 11 -5.24 -5.24 0.60
C ILE A 11 -4.46 -6.27 1.42
N GLU A 12 -5.11 -7.35 1.82
CA GLU A 12 -4.48 -8.44 2.59
C GLU A 12 -3.27 -9.02 1.85
N LYS A 13 -3.40 -9.30 0.55
CA LYS A 13 -2.29 -9.81 -0.27
C LYS A 13 -1.12 -8.84 -0.35
N VAL A 14 -1.39 -7.53 -0.47
CA VAL A 14 -0.35 -6.51 -0.55
C VAL A 14 0.40 -6.39 0.77
N TYR A 15 -0.30 -6.41 1.91
CA TYR A 15 0.35 -6.32 3.23
C TYR A 15 1.09 -7.60 3.64
N ASN A 16 0.63 -8.77 3.19
CA ASN A 16 1.25 -10.05 3.52
C ASN A 16 2.38 -10.45 2.56
N PHE A 17 2.59 -9.70 1.48
CA PHE A 17 3.67 -9.98 0.54
C PHE A 17 5.02 -9.46 1.08
N ASP A 18 6.06 -10.29 1.00
CA ASP A 18 7.40 -9.90 1.41
C ASP A 18 8.08 -9.03 0.32
N TRP A 19 7.83 -7.72 0.41
CA TRP A 19 8.39 -6.73 -0.50
C TRP A 19 9.92 -6.58 -0.41
N SER A 20 10.56 -7.09 0.66
CA SER A 20 12.02 -7.04 0.81
C SER A 20 12.76 -7.83 -0.27
N LEU A 21 12.07 -8.82 -0.88
CA LEU A 21 12.56 -9.61 -2.01
C LEU A 21 12.50 -8.86 -3.35
N THR A 22 11.91 -7.66 -3.36
CA THR A 22 11.78 -6.81 -4.55
C THR A 22 12.67 -5.57 -4.42
N SER A 23 12.86 -4.86 -5.53
CA SER A 23 13.57 -3.57 -5.52
C SER A 23 12.85 -2.46 -4.73
N LEU A 24 11.61 -2.67 -4.31
CA LEU A 24 10.85 -1.70 -3.50
C LEU A 24 11.26 -1.72 -2.02
N GLY A 25 11.97 -2.77 -1.57
CA GLY A 25 12.35 -2.94 -0.18
C GLY A 25 11.16 -3.19 0.76
N PRO A 26 11.41 -3.37 2.07
CA PRO A 26 10.35 -3.64 3.03
C PRO A 26 9.33 -2.50 3.12
N MET A 27 8.06 -2.86 3.32
CA MET A 27 6.90 -1.95 3.39
C MET A 27 7.10 -0.78 4.38
N ASP A 28 7.81 -1.03 5.48
CA ASP A 28 8.11 -0.05 6.53
C ASP A 28 8.87 1.18 6.01
N LEU A 29 9.62 1.03 4.91
CA LEU A 29 10.33 2.14 4.26
C LEU A 29 9.41 3.05 3.44
N TRP A 30 8.19 2.60 3.12
CA TRP A 30 7.25 3.38 2.31
C TRP A 30 6.51 4.45 3.12
N GLU A 31 6.55 4.39 4.45
CA GLU A 31 5.85 5.32 5.34
C GLU A 31 6.04 6.82 4.97
N PRO A 32 7.28 7.31 4.72
CA PRO A 32 7.48 8.71 4.35
C PRO A 32 6.87 9.06 2.99
N ALA A 33 6.95 8.14 2.03
CA ALA A 33 6.41 8.31 0.68
C ALA A 33 4.87 8.33 0.69
N ILE A 34 4.24 7.41 1.45
CA ILE A 34 2.79 7.35 1.62
C ILE A 34 2.28 8.62 2.33
N LYS A 35 2.94 9.04 3.41
CA LYS A 35 2.58 10.30 4.11
C LYS A 35 2.70 11.50 3.17
N THR A 36 3.70 11.53 2.31
CA THR A 36 3.87 12.59 1.30
C THR A 36 2.77 12.55 0.26
N ALA A 37 2.45 11.38 -0.30
CA ALA A 37 1.37 11.22 -1.27
C ALA A 37 0.00 11.62 -0.69
N MET A 38 -0.31 11.22 0.55
CA MET A 38 -1.54 11.62 1.23
C MET A 38 -1.60 13.12 1.51
N ARG A 39 -0.47 13.77 1.80
CA ARG A 39 -0.42 15.23 1.91
C ARG A 39 -0.73 15.86 0.56
N ILE A 40 -0.09 15.42 -0.52
CA ILE A 40 -0.33 15.92 -1.87
C ILE A 40 -1.80 15.76 -2.26
N GLN A 41 -2.41 14.59 -2.02
CA GLN A 41 -3.82 14.33 -2.29
C GLN A 41 -4.74 15.34 -1.59
N LYS A 42 -4.43 15.75 -0.36
CA LYS A 42 -5.25 16.73 0.39
C LYS A 42 -5.16 18.15 -0.15
N PHE A 43 -4.17 18.45 -1.01
CA PHE A 43 -4.00 19.77 -1.63
C PHE A 43 -4.61 19.85 -3.04
N TYR A 44 -5.24 18.77 -3.52
CA TYR A 44 -6.00 18.71 -4.78
C TYR A 44 -7.50 18.54 -4.52
#